data_AF-A0A4Q6FAM2-F1
#
_entry.id   AF-A0A4Q6FAM2-F1
#
_cell.length_a   1.000
_cell.length_b   1.000
_cell.length_c   1.000
_cell.angle_alpha   90.00
_cell.angle_beta   90.00
_cell.angle_gamma   90.00
#
_symmetry.space_group_name_H-M   'P 1'
#
loop_
_entity.id
_entity.type
_entity.pdbx_description
1 polymer ?
#
loop_
_entity_poly.entity_id
_entity_poly.type
_entity_poly.pdbx_seq_one_letter_code
_entity_poly.pdbx_strand_id
1 'polypeptide(L)'
;MKPERAFSKLYLPFAGLLLLTNALYMASCSNAPSRPANLSSRSGSGELGKENKDKDNPEDLGGSESQDLSQIKVAAPLRKLTNTEYTNTIKDLFGESASLNHTFIKESSSSIFPFPNRASEQTVPALLANQYLTAAEKIAETVVKTNLTSILSCSPAKGEKECAKTFIKEMGAKAFRRPVSDEQMTLLFSIWSAGRKAADFNKGVEWVLTAMLQMPEFLYHLESGSEPVVAGVTKLDSYDMASRLSYFILGTMPDAALMAAAKEGKLTQASEVEAQAERLLKLPQAKAMVERFHIQWMGMDSIETLDRDATAFPGFSPQVANAMREEVRAFVGDVVFEG
;
A
#
# COMPACT_ATOMS: atom_id res chain seq x y z
N MET A 1 -48.77 12.34 -35.80
CA MET A 1 -49.38 11.08 -36.27
C MET A 1 -48.25 10.10 -36.57
N LYS A 2 -48.47 8.82 -36.26
CA LYS A 2 -47.48 7.78 -35.94
C LYS A 2 -46.30 7.56 -36.92
N PRO A 3 -45.16 7.08 -36.40
CA PRO A 3 -44.01 6.53 -37.12
C PRO A 3 -44.18 5.01 -37.33
N GLU A 4 -43.48 4.38 -38.29
CA GLU A 4 -43.10 2.95 -38.20
C GLU A 4 -41.92 2.57 -39.11
N ARG A 5 -40.88 2.01 -38.46
CA ARG A 5 -40.04 0.86 -38.84
C ARG A 5 -39.05 0.97 -40.02
N ALA A 6 -37.78 1.20 -39.66
CA ALA A 6 -36.64 0.41 -40.15
C ALA A 6 -35.44 0.65 -39.21
N PHE A 7 -34.58 -0.36 -39.04
CA PHE A 7 -33.44 -0.45 -38.10
C PHE A 7 -33.74 -1.04 -36.72
N SER A 8 -34.25 -2.28 -36.74
CA SER A 8 -33.97 -3.27 -35.72
C SER A 8 -33.39 -4.49 -36.43
N LYS A 9 -32.08 -4.74 -36.22
CA LYS A 9 -31.42 -6.06 -36.20
C LYS A 9 -29.90 -5.86 -36.06
N LEU A 10 -29.31 -6.68 -35.20
CA LEU A 10 -27.89 -6.78 -34.79
C LEU A 10 -27.40 -5.81 -33.71
N TYR A 11 -27.74 -6.09 -32.44
CA TYR A 11 -26.82 -5.96 -31.30
C TYR A 11 -27.24 -6.95 -30.19
N LEU A 12 -26.31 -7.85 -29.83
CA LEU A 12 -26.23 -8.81 -28.69
C LEU A 12 -27.25 -9.98 -28.61
N PRO A 13 -26.87 -11.16 -28.02
CA PRO A 13 -25.77 -11.36 -27.07
C PRO A 13 -24.84 -12.58 -27.34
N PHE A 14 -23.52 -12.37 -27.29
CA PHE A 14 -22.56 -13.43 -26.93
C PHE A 14 -22.50 -13.52 -25.39
N ALA A 15 -23.60 -14.00 -24.80
CA ALA A 15 -23.67 -14.45 -23.43
C ALA A 15 -24.06 -15.93 -23.48
N GLY A 16 -23.05 -16.80 -23.62
CA GLY A 16 -23.31 -18.21 -23.84
C GLY A 16 -22.07 -19.04 -24.16
N LEU A 17 -20.96 -18.88 -23.43
CA LEU A 17 -19.89 -19.88 -23.39
C LEU A 17 -18.98 -19.72 -22.16
N LEU A 18 -19.54 -19.71 -20.94
CA LEU A 18 -18.74 -19.88 -19.72
C LEU A 18 -19.51 -20.54 -18.58
N LEU A 19 -20.34 -21.53 -18.91
CA LEU A 19 -20.98 -22.42 -17.96
C LEU A 19 -20.99 -23.82 -18.57
N LEU A 20 -19.95 -24.62 -18.28
CA LEU A 20 -19.95 -26.10 -18.25
C LEU A 20 -18.52 -26.62 -18.06
N THR A 21 -17.98 -26.50 -16.82
CA THR A 21 -17.09 -27.50 -16.21
C THR A 21 -16.77 -27.06 -14.77
N ASN A 22 -17.62 -27.46 -13.82
CA ASN A 22 -17.25 -27.95 -12.48
C ASN A 22 -18.52 -28.11 -11.65
N ALA A 23 -19.29 -29.15 -11.97
CA ALA A 23 -20.35 -29.68 -11.13
C ALA A 23 -20.07 -31.17 -10.90
N LEU A 24 -19.12 -31.47 -10.02
CA LEU A 24 -18.98 -32.76 -9.34
C LEU A 24 -17.97 -32.58 -8.20
N TYR A 25 -18.47 -32.18 -7.04
CA TYR A 25 -18.03 -32.64 -5.70
C TYR A 25 -18.88 -31.91 -4.64
N MET A 26 -20.11 -32.38 -4.45
CA MET A 26 -20.91 -32.09 -3.27
C MET A 26 -21.42 -33.42 -2.72
N ALA A 27 -20.69 -33.97 -1.76
CA ALA A 27 -21.22 -34.87 -0.74
C ALA A 27 -20.30 -34.85 0.50
N SER A 28 -20.86 -34.41 1.62
CA SER A 28 -20.42 -34.60 3.00
C SER A 28 -19.13 -33.91 3.48
N CYS A 29 -19.32 -32.77 4.16
CA CYS A 29 -18.86 -32.59 5.54
C CYS A 29 -19.59 -31.37 6.15
N SER A 30 -20.76 -31.62 6.73
CA SER A 30 -21.39 -30.72 7.69
C SER A 30 -20.57 -30.73 8.98
N ASN A 31 -19.73 -29.71 9.18
CA ASN A 31 -19.28 -29.22 10.48
C ASN A 31 -18.65 -27.83 10.30
N ALA A 32 -19.17 -26.84 11.04
CA ALA A 32 -18.59 -25.51 11.12
C ALA A 32 -17.19 -25.58 11.77
N PRO A 33 -16.18 -24.84 11.29
CA PRO A 33 -14.91 -24.76 11.99
C PRO A 33 -15.09 -23.96 13.28
N SER A 34 -15.03 -24.67 14.42
CA SER A 34 -14.91 -24.08 15.74
C SER A 34 -13.60 -23.30 15.84
N ARG A 35 -13.70 -22.06 16.35
CA ARG A 35 -12.58 -21.24 16.83
C ARG A 35 -11.69 -22.11 17.73
N PRO A 36 -10.37 -22.22 17.50
CA PRO A 36 -9.49 -22.80 18.50
C PRO A 36 -9.42 -21.86 19.71
N ALA A 37 -10.15 -22.22 20.77
CA ALA A 37 -9.88 -21.72 22.11
C ALA A 37 -8.61 -22.42 22.60
N ASN A 38 -7.47 -21.74 22.50
CA ASN A 38 -6.26 -21.87 23.33
C ASN A 38 -5.06 -21.23 22.62
N LEU A 39 -4.90 -19.90 22.75
CA LEU A 39 -3.57 -19.33 22.90
C LEU A 39 -3.34 -19.15 24.41
N SER A 40 -2.85 -20.21 25.05
CA SER A 40 -2.21 -20.03 26.34
C SER A 40 -0.92 -19.25 26.10
N SER A 41 -0.91 -17.99 26.52
CA SER A 41 0.29 -17.21 26.70
C SER A 41 1.21 -17.98 27.66
N ARG A 42 2.27 -18.58 27.13
CA ARG A 42 3.36 -19.14 27.92
C ARG A 42 4.12 -17.95 28.53
N SER A 43 3.59 -17.47 29.65
CA SER A 43 4.28 -16.55 30.56
C SER A 43 5.51 -17.27 31.10
N GLY A 44 6.68 -16.88 30.63
CA GLY A 44 7.94 -17.24 31.25
C GLY A 44 8.12 -16.37 32.49
N SER A 45 7.70 -16.87 33.65
CA SER A 45 8.04 -16.30 34.95
C SER A 45 9.52 -16.55 35.23
N GLY A 46 10.35 -15.55 34.88
CA GLY A 46 11.71 -15.43 35.39
C GLY A 46 11.70 -14.56 36.65
N GLU A 47 11.71 -15.20 37.80
CA GLU A 47 11.76 -14.57 39.12
C GLU A 47 13.22 -14.31 39.50
N LEU A 48 13.64 -13.05 39.58
CA LEU A 48 14.90 -12.64 40.23
C LEU A 48 14.79 -11.21 40.80
N GLY A 49 15.01 -11.09 42.12
CA GLY A 49 15.64 -9.91 42.73
C GLY A 49 14.76 -8.95 43.53
N LYS A 50 14.83 -9.06 44.86
CA LYS A 50 14.36 -8.05 45.83
C LYS A 50 15.26 -6.81 45.84
N GLU A 51 14.61 -5.68 46.15
CA GLU A 51 15.12 -4.43 46.77
C GLU A 51 16.48 -3.85 46.31
N ASN A 52 16.44 -2.63 45.78
CA ASN A 52 17.08 -1.52 46.49
C ASN A 52 16.44 -0.17 46.15
N LYS A 53 16.26 0.67 47.18
CA LYS A 53 15.95 2.09 47.05
C LYS A 53 17.24 2.82 46.71
N ASP A 54 17.27 3.56 45.60
CA ASP A 54 18.05 4.79 45.55
C ASP A 54 17.44 5.80 44.58
N LYS A 55 17.57 7.06 44.96
CA LYS A 55 17.04 8.24 44.28
C LYS A 55 17.99 8.70 43.17
N ASP A 56 17.43 9.49 42.26
CA ASP A 56 18.07 10.38 41.29
C ASP A 56 18.53 9.76 39.96
N ASN A 57 17.65 9.82 38.94
CA ASN A 57 18.09 10.18 37.58
C ASN A 57 16.94 10.85 36.77
N PRO A 58 17.18 11.95 36.05
CA PRO A 58 16.15 12.68 35.32
C PRO A 58 16.16 12.32 33.82
N GLU A 59 15.62 11.17 33.44
CA GLU A 59 15.33 10.84 32.03
C GLU A 59 14.05 9.99 31.96
N ASP A 60 12.90 10.63 32.18
CA ASP A 60 11.60 10.09 31.79
C ASP A 60 11.20 10.74 30.45
N LEU A 61 11.78 10.23 29.36
CA LEU A 61 11.23 10.46 28.02
C LEU A 61 10.00 9.58 27.89
N GLY A 62 8.86 10.18 28.22
CA GLY A 62 7.56 9.54 28.33
C GLY A 62 7.32 8.46 27.28
N GLY A 63 7.17 7.23 27.76
CA GLY A 63 6.54 6.16 27.01
C GLY A 63 5.08 6.53 26.81
N SER A 64 4.75 7.03 25.61
CA SER A 64 3.36 7.15 25.20
C SER A 64 2.72 5.77 25.23
N GLU A 65 1.55 5.68 25.84
CA GLU A 65 0.68 4.52 25.87
C GLU A 65 0.76 3.74 24.54
N SER A 66 1.17 2.47 24.61
CA SER A 66 1.02 1.57 23.47
C SER A 66 -0.47 1.52 23.14
N GLN A 67 -0.87 2.13 22.03
CA GLN A 67 -2.24 2.01 21.57
C GLN A 67 -2.54 0.52 21.42
N ASP A 68 -3.56 0.07 22.14
CA ASP A 68 -4.04 -1.30 22.06
C ASP A 68 -4.61 -1.52 20.65
N LEU A 69 -3.78 -2.08 19.77
CA LEU A 69 -4.14 -2.36 18.37
C LEU A 69 -5.32 -3.35 18.28
N SER A 70 -5.69 -4.04 19.36
CA SER A 70 -6.88 -4.89 19.39
C SER A 70 -8.20 -4.09 19.37
N GLN A 71 -8.15 -2.78 19.64
CA GLN A 71 -9.30 -1.89 19.57
C GLN A 71 -9.50 -1.26 18.19
N ILE A 72 -8.52 -1.37 17.29
CA ILE A 72 -8.68 -0.93 15.90
C ILE A 72 -9.60 -1.94 15.20
N LYS A 73 -10.88 -1.59 15.09
CA LYS A 73 -11.85 -2.34 14.30
C LYS A 73 -11.60 -2.07 12.81
N VAL A 74 -10.65 -2.79 12.22
CA VAL A 74 -10.46 -2.76 10.77
C VAL A 74 -11.56 -3.62 10.14
N ALA A 75 -12.33 -3.03 9.23
CA ALA A 75 -13.44 -3.72 8.58
C ALA A 75 -13.01 -4.69 7.49
N ALA A 76 -11.75 -4.57 7.04
CA ALA A 76 -11.09 -5.44 6.09
C ALA A 76 -9.77 -5.98 6.70
N PRO A 77 -9.22 -7.08 6.17
CA PRO A 77 -7.90 -7.54 6.57
C PRO A 77 -6.86 -6.42 6.42
N LEU A 78 -6.07 -6.19 7.47
CA LEU A 78 -5.01 -5.20 7.47
C LEU A 78 -3.93 -5.59 6.46
N ARG A 79 -4.02 -5.05 5.25
CA ARG A 79 -3.11 -5.35 4.14
C ARG A 79 -1.97 -4.36 4.11
N LYS A 80 -0.73 -4.84 4.07
CA LYS A 80 0.46 -4.01 3.91
C LYS A 80 0.62 -3.57 2.45
N LEU A 81 1.21 -2.40 2.22
CA LEU A 81 1.76 -2.08 0.90
C LEU A 81 2.71 -3.21 0.48
N THR A 82 2.55 -3.74 -0.72
CA THR A 82 3.55 -4.64 -1.31
C THR A 82 4.86 -3.89 -1.53
N ASN A 83 5.98 -4.60 -1.70
CA ASN A 83 7.27 -3.95 -1.96
C ASN A 83 7.20 -3.06 -3.22
N THR A 84 6.45 -3.50 -4.23
CA THR A 84 6.18 -2.72 -5.45
C THR A 84 5.33 -1.48 -5.15
N GLU A 85 4.22 -1.64 -4.44
CA GLU A 85 3.33 -0.51 -4.08
C GLU A 85 4.05 0.54 -3.23
N TYR A 86 4.88 0.12 -2.26
CA TYR A 86 5.73 1.02 -1.47
C TYR A 86 6.66 1.81 -2.39
N THR A 87 7.38 1.12 -3.27
CA THR A 87 8.36 1.74 -4.19
C THR A 87 7.69 2.76 -5.11
N ASN A 88 6.55 2.40 -5.70
CA ASN A 88 5.79 3.31 -6.56
C ASN A 88 5.25 4.51 -5.78
N THR A 89 4.78 4.30 -4.55
CA THR A 89 4.30 5.39 -3.69
C THR A 89 5.42 6.37 -3.35
N ILE A 90 6.62 5.87 -3.01
CA ILE A 90 7.81 6.73 -2.79
C ILE A 90 8.17 7.50 -4.05
N LYS A 91 8.12 6.85 -5.22
CA LYS A 91 8.38 7.49 -6.51
C LYS A 91 7.39 8.62 -6.79
N ASP A 92 6.10 8.43 -6.54
CA ASP A 92 5.10 9.47 -6.79
C ASP A 92 5.13 10.59 -5.75
N LEU A 93 5.57 10.31 -4.52
CA LEU A 93 5.76 11.32 -3.48
C LEU A 93 7.00 12.18 -3.71
N PHE A 94 8.11 11.57 -4.14
CA PHE A 94 9.45 12.16 -4.02
C PHE A 94 10.31 12.10 -5.29
N GLY A 95 9.88 11.33 -6.30
CA GLY A 95 10.62 11.07 -7.53
C GLY A 95 11.50 9.81 -7.49
N GLU A 96 12.07 9.48 -8.65
CA GLU A 96 12.82 8.23 -8.90
C GLU A 96 14.07 8.07 -8.00
N SER A 97 14.78 9.17 -7.70
CA SER A 97 16.01 9.11 -6.91
C SER A 97 15.77 8.65 -5.47
N ALA A 98 14.59 8.90 -4.93
CA ALA A 98 14.20 8.47 -3.59
C ALA A 98 13.72 7.01 -3.58
N SER A 99 13.07 6.54 -4.65
CA SER A 99 12.48 5.20 -4.72
C SER A 99 13.47 4.05 -4.81
N LEU A 100 14.75 4.33 -5.06
CA LEU A 100 15.80 3.30 -5.17
C LEU A 100 16.57 3.09 -3.85
N ASN A 101 16.23 3.80 -2.78
CA ASN A 101 17.00 3.83 -1.54
C ASN A 101 16.55 2.79 -0.49
N HIS A 102 15.96 1.68 -0.91
CA HIS A 102 15.52 0.62 -0.01
C HIS A 102 15.64 -0.77 -0.62
N THR A 103 15.78 -1.76 0.25
CA THR A 103 15.71 -3.17 -0.11
C THR A 103 14.96 -3.88 1.00
N PHE A 104 13.86 -4.54 0.63
CA PHE A 104 13.04 -5.31 1.55
C PHE A 104 13.24 -6.79 1.29
N ILE A 105 13.06 -7.62 2.33
CA ILE A 105 12.90 -9.06 2.14
C ILE A 105 11.78 -9.32 1.12
N LYS A 106 11.97 -10.33 0.29
CA LYS A 106 10.97 -10.73 -0.70
C LYS A 106 9.70 -11.19 0.02
N GLU A 107 8.56 -10.74 -0.47
CA GLU A 107 7.26 -11.11 0.09
C GLU A 107 6.94 -12.58 -0.20
N SER A 108 6.26 -13.22 0.75
CA SER A 108 5.77 -14.59 0.57
C SER A 108 4.82 -14.64 -0.62
N SER A 109 5.10 -15.54 -1.55
CA SER A 109 4.23 -15.93 -2.65
C SER A 109 4.47 -17.42 -2.89
N SER A 110 3.44 -18.15 -3.31
CA SER A 110 3.54 -19.58 -3.62
C SER A 110 3.07 -19.85 -5.04
N SER A 111 3.43 -20.99 -5.60
CA SER A 111 2.92 -21.41 -6.92
C SER A 111 1.40 -21.55 -6.94
N ILE A 112 0.76 -21.77 -5.78
CA ILE A 112 -0.70 -21.89 -5.65
C ILE A 112 -1.35 -20.51 -5.55
N PHE A 113 -0.68 -19.56 -4.89
CA PHE A 113 -1.14 -18.19 -4.69
C PHE A 113 0.01 -17.21 -4.99
N PRO A 114 0.13 -16.77 -6.25
CA PRO A 114 1.30 -16.01 -6.71
C PRO A 114 1.25 -14.52 -6.36
N PHE A 115 0.17 -14.05 -5.70
CA PHE A 115 -0.02 -12.64 -5.38
C PHE A 115 0.57 -12.28 -4.00
N PRO A 116 1.50 -11.30 -3.92
CA PRO A 116 2.18 -10.93 -2.67
C PRO A 116 1.33 -10.05 -1.74
N ASN A 117 0.11 -9.68 -2.16
CA ASN A 117 -0.78 -8.76 -1.45
C ASN A 117 -1.75 -9.47 -0.49
N ARG A 118 -1.48 -10.73 -0.13
CA ARG A 118 -2.34 -11.50 0.78
C ARG A 118 -2.10 -11.11 2.23
N ALA A 119 -3.07 -10.42 2.82
CA ALA A 119 -2.96 -9.88 4.19
C ALA A 119 -2.57 -10.95 5.24
N SER A 120 -3.06 -12.18 5.12
CA SER A 120 -2.73 -13.28 6.04
C SER A 120 -1.26 -13.73 6.01
N GLU A 121 -0.52 -13.38 4.95
CA GLU A 121 0.89 -13.78 4.76
C GLU A 121 1.85 -12.58 4.87
N GLN A 122 1.32 -11.35 4.91
CA GLN A 122 2.11 -10.12 5.05
C GLN A 122 2.48 -9.85 6.51
N THR A 123 3.28 -10.75 7.09
CA THR A 123 3.85 -10.56 8.43
C THR A 123 5.01 -9.57 8.40
N VAL A 124 5.25 -8.87 9.52
CA VAL A 124 6.39 -7.97 9.70
C VAL A 124 7.38 -8.57 10.70
N PRO A 125 8.34 -9.40 10.24
CA PRO A 125 9.42 -9.86 11.11
C PRO A 125 10.33 -8.71 11.51
N ALA A 126 11.09 -8.87 12.60
CA ALA A 126 12.02 -7.85 13.10
C ALA A 126 13.00 -7.34 12.02
N LEU A 127 13.45 -8.22 11.12
CA LEU A 127 14.28 -7.83 9.98
C LEU A 127 13.57 -6.83 9.05
N LEU A 128 12.30 -7.08 8.70
CA LEU A 128 11.54 -6.19 7.83
C LEU A 128 11.22 -4.86 8.53
N ALA A 129 10.92 -4.89 9.83
CA ALA A 129 10.74 -3.68 10.62
C ALA A 129 11.99 -2.78 10.58
N ASN A 130 13.17 -3.37 10.80
CA ASN A 130 14.44 -2.64 10.69
C ASN A 130 14.67 -2.10 9.26
N GLN A 131 14.33 -2.87 8.23
CA GLN A 131 14.44 -2.41 6.85
C GLN A 131 13.51 -1.22 6.54
N TYR A 132 12.30 -1.17 7.11
CA TYR A 132 11.43 0.01 6.98
C TYR A 132 12.02 1.24 7.65
N LEU A 133 12.58 1.11 8.85
CA LEU A 133 13.27 2.22 9.53
C LEU A 133 14.44 2.73 8.68
N THR A 134 15.34 1.84 8.26
CA THR A 134 16.48 2.23 7.41
C THR A 134 16.05 2.85 6.09
N ALA A 135 14.99 2.33 5.46
CA ALA A 135 14.43 2.91 4.23
C ALA A 135 13.91 4.32 4.49
N ALA A 136 13.11 4.51 5.54
CA ALA A 136 12.54 5.81 5.90
C ALA A 136 13.63 6.87 6.15
N GLU A 137 14.68 6.53 6.90
CA GLU A 137 15.82 7.41 7.15
C GLU A 137 16.55 7.80 5.84
N LYS A 138 16.89 6.83 5.00
CA LYS A 138 17.61 7.09 3.74
C LYS A 138 16.79 7.88 2.74
N ILE A 139 15.50 7.59 2.65
CA ILE A 139 14.56 8.33 1.79
C ILE A 139 14.46 9.77 2.29
N ALA A 140 14.19 9.99 3.58
CA ALA A 140 14.08 11.32 4.16
C ALA A 140 15.36 12.15 3.97
N GLU A 141 16.53 11.56 4.25
CA GLU A 141 17.84 12.19 4.04
C GLU A 141 18.03 12.59 2.57
N THR A 142 17.73 11.68 1.64
CA THR A 142 17.87 11.94 0.20
C THR A 142 16.94 13.07 -0.25
N VAL A 143 15.68 13.04 0.17
CA VAL A 143 14.68 14.05 -0.21
C VAL A 143 15.06 15.42 0.32
N VAL A 144 15.48 15.51 1.59
CA VAL A 144 15.92 16.79 2.17
C VAL A 144 17.18 17.33 1.48
N LYS A 145 18.13 16.47 1.10
CA LYS A 145 19.36 16.89 0.41
C LYS A 145 19.13 17.32 -1.04
N THR A 146 18.24 16.65 -1.75
CA THR A 146 18.16 16.77 -3.22
C THR A 146 16.88 17.44 -3.72
N ASN A 147 15.80 17.41 -2.94
CA ASN A 147 14.46 17.72 -3.43
C ASN A 147 13.57 18.48 -2.43
N LEU A 148 14.16 19.08 -1.38
CA LEU A 148 13.40 19.75 -0.32
C LEU A 148 12.45 20.85 -0.84
N THR A 149 12.89 21.62 -1.83
CA THR A 149 12.10 22.72 -2.36
C THR A 149 10.86 22.28 -3.13
N SER A 150 10.82 21.05 -3.68
CA SER A 150 9.64 20.56 -4.41
C SER A 150 8.56 20.01 -3.48
N ILE A 151 8.93 19.60 -2.27
CA ILE A 151 8.00 19.07 -1.26
C ILE A 151 7.45 20.16 -0.32
N LEU A 152 7.95 21.40 -0.41
CA LEU A 152 7.49 22.54 0.36
C LEU A 152 6.69 23.50 -0.52
N SER A 153 5.43 23.75 -0.18
CA SER A 153 4.59 24.81 -0.78
C SER A 153 4.79 26.18 -0.12
N CYS A 154 5.63 26.24 0.91
CA CYS A 154 5.85 27.40 1.77
C CYS A 154 7.33 27.74 1.89
N SER A 155 7.62 28.95 2.37
CA SER A 155 8.99 29.41 2.61
C SER A 155 9.26 29.46 4.13
N PRO A 156 10.21 28.67 4.67
CA PRO A 156 10.53 28.69 6.10
C PRO A 156 11.03 30.08 6.56
N ALA A 157 11.66 30.86 5.68
CA ALA A 157 12.08 32.24 5.96
C ALA A 157 10.92 33.21 6.29
N LYS A 158 9.68 32.87 5.91
CA LYS A 158 8.48 33.67 6.22
C LYS A 158 7.76 33.21 7.50
N GLY A 159 8.28 32.17 8.16
CA GLY A 159 7.71 31.59 9.37
C GLY A 159 7.91 30.08 9.40
N GLU A 160 8.96 29.61 10.08
CA GLU A 160 9.33 28.19 10.13
C GLU A 160 8.17 27.31 10.64
N LYS A 161 7.54 27.70 11.76
CA LYS A 161 6.48 26.89 12.38
C LYS A 161 5.27 26.72 11.48
N GLU A 162 4.82 27.79 10.83
CA GLU A 162 3.65 27.73 9.94
C GLU A 162 3.97 26.98 8.64
N CYS A 163 5.21 27.11 8.15
CA CYS A 163 5.66 26.31 7.01
C CYS A 163 5.74 24.82 7.36
N ALA A 164 6.27 24.46 8.54
CA ALA A 164 6.30 23.09 9.01
C ALA A 164 4.89 22.48 9.15
N LYS A 165 3.94 23.23 9.70
CA LYS A 165 2.54 22.78 9.78
C LYS A 165 1.92 22.56 8.41
N THR A 166 2.17 23.49 7.47
CA THR A 166 1.69 23.38 6.09
C THR A 166 2.27 22.13 5.42
N PHE A 167 3.58 21.93 5.55
CA PHE A 167 4.27 20.74 5.07
C PHE A 167 3.69 19.45 5.66
N ILE A 168 3.53 19.35 6.99
CA ILE A 168 2.97 18.16 7.65
C ILE A 168 1.56 17.86 7.12
N LYS A 169 0.72 18.88 6.99
CA LYS A 169 -0.65 18.74 6.52
C LYS A 169 -0.71 18.23 5.08
N GLU A 170 0.08 18.83 4.18
CA GLU A 170 0.05 18.50 2.76
C GLU A 170 0.74 17.17 2.45
N MET A 171 1.92 16.94 3.04
CA MET A 171 2.66 15.70 2.86
C MET A 171 1.95 14.52 3.52
N GLY A 172 1.47 14.71 4.76
CA GLY A 172 0.70 13.69 5.47
C GLY A 172 -0.60 13.34 4.74
N ALA A 173 -1.28 14.32 4.13
CA ALA A 173 -2.49 14.04 3.35
C ALA A 173 -2.23 13.12 2.15
N LYS A 174 -1.06 13.23 1.53
CA LYS A 174 -0.63 12.33 0.44
C LYS A 174 -0.16 10.98 0.97
N ALA A 175 0.73 10.98 1.96
CA ALA A 175 1.31 9.75 2.52
C ALA A 175 0.26 8.85 3.18
N PHE A 176 -0.66 9.43 3.94
CA PHE A 176 -1.74 8.72 4.63
C PHE A 176 -2.98 8.56 3.75
N ARG A 177 -2.99 9.18 2.57
CA ARG A 177 -4.05 9.11 1.56
C ARG A 177 -5.41 9.58 2.08
N ARG A 178 -5.38 10.42 3.12
CA ARG A 178 -6.53 11.06 3.77
C ARG A 178 -6.05 12.26 4.59
N PRO A 179 -6.93 13.19 5.03
CA PRO A 179 -6.54 14.30 5.87
C PRO A 179 -5.86 13.85 7.17
N VAL A 180 -4.80 14.55 7.55
CA VAL A 180 -4.09 14.33 8.82
C VAL A 180 -5.01 14.70 9.98
N SER A 181 -5.14 13.83 10.98
CA SER A 181 -5.93 14.09 12.19
C SER A 181 -5.24 15.11 13.11
N ASP A 182 -5.97 15.68 14.06
CA ASP A 182 -5.40 16.64 15.01
C ASP A 182 -4.34 16.00 15.92
N GLU A 183 -4.52 14.72 16.28
CA GLU A 183 -3.56 13.94 17.05
C GLU A 183 -2.28 13.68 16.24
N GLN A 184 -2.42 13.23 14.99
CA GLN A 184 -1.29 13.02 14.09
C GLN A 184 -0.56 14.34 13.85
N MET A 185 -1.28 15.44 13.65
CA MET A 185 -0.71 16.77 13.48
C MET A 185 0.11 17.19 14.69
N THR A 186 -0.42 16.98 15.90
CA THR A 186 0.26 17.29 17.16
C THR A 186 1.53 16.46 17.32
N LEU A 187 1.45 15.15 17.08
CA LEU A 187 2.59 14.24 17.13
C LEU A 187 3.68 14.65 16.14
N LEU A 188 3.33 14.78 14.86
CA LEU A 188 4.28 15.10 13.79
C LEU A 188 4.90 16.49 13.97
N PHE A 189 4.14 17.47 14.47
CA PHE A 189 4.69 18.79 14.77
C PHE A 189 5.65 18.78 15.96
N SER A 190 5.43 17.89 16.95
CA SER A 190 6.37 17.68 18.06
C SER A 190 7.68 17.07 17.57
N ILE A 191 7.60 16.09 16.65
CA ILE A 191 8.76 15.46 16.00
C ILE A 191 9.55 16.49 15.19
N TRP A 192 8.86 17.29 14.38
CA TRP A 192 9.49 18.40 13.65
C TRP A 192 10.20 19.36 14.61
N SER A 193 9.53 19.74 15.71
CA SER A 193 10.09 20.67 16.70
C SER A 193 11.35 20.12 17.36
N ALA A 194 11.40 18.81 17.62
CA ALA A 194 12.58 18.14 18.17
C ALA A 194 13.73 18.10 17.15
N GLY A 195 13.46 17.71 15.90
CA GLY A 195 14.48 17.68 14.84
C GLY A 195 15.03 19.08 14.53
N ARG A 196 14.16 20.10 14.54
CA ARG A 196 14.58 21.49 14.44
C ARG A 196 15.52 21.87 15.57
N LYS A 197 15.17 21.57 16.83
CA LYS A 197 16.05 21.87 17.97
C LYS A 197 17.39 21.15 17.89
N ALA A 198 17.42 19.95 17.32
CA ALA A 198 18.64 19.17 17.16
C ALA A 198 19.60 19.77 16.11
N ALA A 199 19.08 20.39 15.06
CA ALA A 199 19.90 21.09 14.07
C ALA A 199 19.19 22.31 13.45
N ASP A 200 18.26 22.09 12.51
CA ASP A 200 17.62 23.14 11.73
C ASP A 200 16.25 22.72 11.18
N PHE A 201 15.58 23.62 10.45
CA PHE A 201 14.30 23.35 9.81
C PHE A 201 14.31 22.05 8.98
N ASN A 202 15.39 21.82 8.23
CA ASN A 202 15.53 20.69 7.32
C ASN A 202 15.62 19.38 8.10
N LYS A 203 16.33 19.35 9.23
CA LYS A 203 16.36 18.19 10.13
C LYS A 203 14.99 17.90 10.75
N GLY A 204 14.22 18.94 11.05
CA GLY A 204 12.82 18.79 11.44
C GLY A 204 11.97 18.12 10.35
N VAL A 205 12.13 18.52 9.09
CA VAL A 205 11.45 17.89 7.94
C VAL A 205 11.90 16.44 7.75
N GLU A 206 13.20 16.18 7.85
CA GLU A 206 13.77 14.82 7.76
C GLU A 206 13.13 13.89 8.77
N TRP A 207 13.06 14.29 10.04
CA TRP A 207 12.46 13.47 11.11
C TRP A 207 10.96 13.23 10.91
N VAL A 208 10.23 14.24 10.41
CA VAL A 208 8.81 14.06 10.06
C VAL A 208 8.64 13.04 8.94
N LEU A 209 9.44 13.12 7.87
CA LEU A 209 9.39 12.15 6.78
C LEU A 209 9.72 10.74 7.28
N THR A 210 10.80 10.60 8.08
CA THR A 210 11.18 9.33 8.70
C THR A 210 10.04 8.76 9.53
N ALA A 211 9.32 9.59 10.30
CA ALA A 211 8.18 9.16 11.08
C ALA A 211 6.99 8.74 10.20
N MET A 212 6.56 9.60 9.26
CA MET A 212 5.44 9.33 8.36
C MET A 212 5.59 8.01 7.61
N LEU A 213 6.79 7.72 7.10
CA LEU A 213 7.08 6.51 6.32
C LEU A 213 7.09 5.21 7.15
N GLN A 214 7.02 5.32 8.47
CA GLN A 214 6.92 4.18 9.40
C GLN A 214 5.53 4.07 10.05
N MET A 215 4.67 5.07 9.87
CA MET A 215 3.33 5.05 10.44
C MET A 215 2.43 4.03 9.74
N PRO A 216 1.50 3.38 10.47
CA PRO A 216 0.58 2.41 9.89
C PRO A 216 -0.24 2.93 8.70
N GLU A 217 -0.62 4.20 8.73
CA GLU A 217 -1.39 4.89 7.68
C GLU A 217 -0.63 4.95 6.35
N PHE A 218 0.71 4.94 6.39
CA PHE A 218 1.54 4.83 5.21
C PHE A 218 1.78 3.37 4.82
N LEU A 219 2.21 2.53 5.76
CA LEU A 219 2.64 1.15 5.47
C LEU A 219 1.49 0.19 5.13
N TYR A 220 0.25 0.52 5.52
CA TYR A 220 -0.91 -0.35 5.35
C TYR A 220 -2.06 0.33 4.63
N HIS A 221 -2.92 -0.47 4.03
CA HIS A 221 -4.24 -0.05 3.56
C HIS A 221 -5.21 -0.12 4.73
N LEU A 222 -5.39 1.03 5.40
CA LEU A 222 -6.32 1.16 6.51
C LEU A 222 -7.71 1.53 5.99
N GLU A 223 -8.59 0.54 5.86
CA GLU A 223 -10.00 0.75 5.54
C GLU A 223 -10.79 0.88 6.84
N SER A 224 -11.09 2.13 7.22
CA SER A 224 -11.83 2.42 8.47
C SER A 224 -13.34 2.33 8.27
N GLY A 225 -13.81 2.55 7.05
CA GLY A 225 -15.22 2.63 6.72
C GLY A 225 -15.89 3.89 7.26
N SER A 226 -17.10 4.16 6.75
CA SER A 226 -17.97 5.23 7.24
C SER A 226 -19.00 4.74 8.26
N GLU A 227 -19.14 3.43 8.44
CA GLU A 227 -20.19 2.80 9.24
C GLU A 227 -19.64 1.67 10.15
N PRO A 228 -20.36 1.28 11.21
CA PRO A 228 -19.97 0.13 12.02
C PRO A 228 -19.90 -1.15 11.18
N VAL A 229 -18.95 -2.02 11.50
CA VAL A 229 -18.85 -3.34 10.87
C VAL A 229 -20.07 -4.18 11.23
N VAL A 230 -20.84 -4.60 10.23
CA VAL A 230 -22.00 -5.50 10.36
C VAL A 230 -21.71 -6.77 9.57
N ALA A 231 -21.76 -7.92 10.24
CA ALA A 231 -21.47 -9.23 9.63
C ALA A 231 -20.11 -9.31 8.89
N GLY A 232 -19.10 -8.59 9.38
CA GLY A 232 -17.76 -8.57 8.79
C GLY A 232 -17.61 -7.66 7.57
N VAL A 233 -18.58 -6.80 7.29
CA VAL A 233 -18.55 -5.83 6.18
C VAL A 233 -18.81 -4.42 6.71
N THR A 234 -18.15 -3.42 6.12
CA THR A 234 -18.49 -2.00 6.30
C THR A 234 -18.63 -1.32 4.95
N LYS A 235 -19.33 -0.18 4.94
CA LYS A 235 -19.31 0.76 3.82
C LYS A 235 -18.01 1.56 3.85
N LEU A 236 -17.27 1.56 2.75
CA LEU A 236 -16.07 2.37 2.61
C LEU A 236 -16.42 3.86 2.50
N ASP A 237 -15.60 4.72 3.12
CA ASP A 237 -15.67 6.15 2.90
C ASP A 237 -15.03 6.54 1.54
N SER A 238 -15.11 7.81 1.16
CA SER A 238 -14.56 8.26 -0.13
C SER A 238 -13.02 8.21 -0.21
N TYR A 239 -12.30 8.33 0.91
CA TYR A 239 -10.84 8.21 0.94
C TYR A 239 -10.40 6.74 0.88
N ASP A 240 -11.12 5.85 1.57
CA ASP A 240 -10.95 4.41 1.47
C ASP A 240 -11.15 3.97 0.00
N MET A 241 -12.22 4.44 -0.66
CA MET A 241 -12.49 4.11 -2.06
C MET A 241 -11.42 4.65 -3.02
N ALA A 242 -10.94 5.89 -2.83
CA ALA A 242 -9.83 6.44 -3.62
C ALA A 242 -8.56 5.59 -3.48
N SER A 243 -8.19 5.25 -2.26
CA SER A 243 -7.03 4.39 -1.97
C SER A 243 -7.21 3.02 -2.64
N ARG A 244 -8.39 2.41 -2.50
CA ARG A 244 -8.65 1.10 -3.10
C ARG A 244 -8.57 1.13 -4.64
N LEU A 245 -9.18 2.12 -5.29
CA LEU A 245 -9.11 2.29 -6.75
C LEU A 245 -7.67 2.50 -7.24
N SER A 246 -6.93 3.41 -6.61
CA SER A 246 -5.57 3.75 -7.02
C SER A 246 -4.61 2.57 -6.90
N TYR A 247 -4.61 1.85 -5.77
CA TYR A 247 -3.72 0.70 -5.62
C TYR A 247 -4.17 -0.51 -6.44
N PHE A 248 -5.47 -0.67 -6.66
CA PHE A 248 -5.98 -1.74 -7.52
C PHE A 248 -5.59 -1.53 -8.99
N ILE A 249 -5.74 -0.30 -9.51
CA ILE A 249 -5.55 0.00 -10.93
C ILE A 249 -4.10 0.43 -11.24
N LEU A 250 -3.52 1.29 -10.40
CA LEU A 250 -2.22 1.91 -10.65
C LEU A 250 -1.08 1.31 -9.82
N GLY A 251 -1.40 0.58 -8.75
CA GLY A 251 -0.38 0.03 -7.84
C GLY A 251 0.41 1.11 -7.09
N THR A 252 -0.21 2.26 -6.84
CA THR A 252 0.37 3.42 -6.15
C THR A 252 -0.73 4.30 -5.53
N MET A 253 -0.33 5.38 -4.86
CA MET A 253 -1.24 6.32 -4.18
C MET A 253 -2.25 7.00 -5.13
N PRO A 254 -3.39 7.49 -4.60
CA PRO A 254 -4.33 8.31 -5.37
C PRO A 254 -3.66 9.56 -5.98
N ASP A 255 -3.93 9.82 -7.25
CA ASP A 255 -3.53 11.07 -7.88
C ASP A 255 -4.36 12.27 -7.37
N ALA A 256 -3.95 13.48 -7.73
CA ALA A 256 -4.59 14.70 -7.25
C ALA A 256 -6.08 14.80 -7.61
N ALA A 257 -6.48 14.30 -8.78
CA ALA A 257 -7.87 14.31 -9.22
C ALA A 257 -8.72 13.34 -8.39
N LEU A 258 -8.20 12.14 -8.11
CA LEU A 258 -8.88 11.15 -7.28
C LEU A 258 -8.97 11.61 -5.82
N MET A 259 -7.91 12.21 -5.27
CA MET A 259 -7.93 12.81 -3.93
C MET A 259 -8.93 13.97 -3.82
N ALA A 260 -9.07 14.80 -4.86
CA ALA A 260 -10.06 15.86 -4.88
C ALA A 260 -11.50 15.30 -4.88
N ALA A 261 -11.77 14.29 -5.72
CA ALA A 261 -13.06 13.60 -5.71
C ALA A 261 -13.36 12.95 -4.35
N ALA A 262 -12.35 12.39 -3.69
CA ALA A 262 -12.48 11.83 -2.35
C ALA A 262 -12.86 12.89 -1.32
N LYS A 263 -12.17 14.04 -1.34
CA LYS A 263 -12.43 15.18 -0.46
C LYS A 263 -13.83 15.76 -0.62
N GLU A 264 -14.37 15.72 -1.83
CA GLU A 264 -15.74 16.16 -2.12
C GLU A 264 -16.81 15.11 -1.78
N GLY A 265 -16.43 13.92 -1.31
CA GLY A 265 -17.36 12.83 -0.97
C GLY A 265 -17.99 12.14 -2.18
N LYS A 266 -17.50 12.43 -3.39
CA LYS A 266 -18.07 11.93 -4.65
C LYS A 266 -17.96 10.42 -4.79
N LEU A 267 -16.92 9.81 -4.24
CA LEU A 267 -16.63 8.38 -4.36
C LEU A 267 -17.53 7.49 -3.49
N THR A 268 -18.58 8.06 -2.89
CA THR A 268 -19.71 7.30 -2.34
C THR A 268 -20.75 6.93 -3.41
N GLN A 269 -20.67 7.52 -4.61
CA GLN A 269 -21.60 7.29 -5.71
C GLN A 269 -20.97 6.35 -6.75
N ALA A 270 -21.70 5.32 -7.17
CA ALA A 270 -21.19 4.31 -8.09
C ALA A 270 -20.76 4.90 -9.45
N SER A 271 -21.49 5.87 -9.98
CA SER A 271 -21.16 6.53 -11.26
C SER A 271 -19.86 7.33 -11.19
N GLU A 272 -19.55 7.95 -10.05
CA GLU A 272 -18.29 8.68 -9.84
C GLU A 272 -17.11 7.72 -9.69
N VAL A 273 -17.32 6.58 -9.03
CA VAL A 273 -16.33 5.49 -8.93
C VAL A 273 -16.02 4.93 -10.32
N GLU A 274 -17.05 4.65 -11.13
CA GLU A 274 -16.90 4.16 -12.51
C GLU A 274 -16.14 5.17 -13.38
N ALA A 275 -16.53 6.45 -13.37
CA ALA A 275 -15.86 7.50 -14.13
C ALA A 275 -14.37 7.64 -13.76
N GLN A 276 -14.03 7.54 -12.47
CA GLN A 276 -12.63 7.54 -12.04
C GLN A 276 -11.89 6.27 -12.45
N ALA A 277 -12.51 5.10 -12.34
CA ALA A 277 -11.90 3.84 -12.77
C ALA A 277 -11.55 3.86 -14.27
N GLU A 278 -12.49 4.29 -15.13
CA GLU A 278 -12.25 4.44 -16.57
C GLU A 278 -11.13 5.43 -16.88
N ARG A 279 -11.05 6.53 -16.13
CA ARG A 279 -9.96 7.51 -16.28
C ARG A 279 -8.61 6.89 -15.90
N LEU A 280 -8.54 6.20 -14.77
CA LEU A 280 -7.31 5.59 -14.27
C LEU A 280 -6.81 4.48 -15.20
N LEU A 281 -7.70 3.69 -15.80
CA LEU A 281 -7.35 2.65 -16.78
C LEU A 281 -6.67 3.19 -18.05
N LYS A 282 -6.82 4.49 -18.36
CA LYS A 282 -6.16 5.15 -19.49
C LYS A 282 -4.74 5.63 -19.17
N LEU A 283 -4.30 5.53 -17.91
CA LEU A 283 -2.97 5.95 -17.50
C LEU A 283 -1.93 4.85 -17.78
N PRO A 284 -0.68 5.20 -18.14
CA PRO A 284 0.35 4.21 -18.46
C PRO A 284 0.67 3.26 -17.29
N GLN A 285 0.49 3.71 -16.04
CA GLN A 285 0.65 2.87 -14.85
C GLN A 285 -0.35 1.70 -14.82
N ALA A 286 -1.57 1.89 -15.35
CA ALA A 286 -2.57 0.83 -15.41
C ALA A 286 -2.12 -0.31 -16.33
N LYS A 287 -1.50 -0.01 -17.47
CA LYS A 287 -0.91 -1.02 -18.36
C LYS A 287 0.14 -1.87 -17.64
N ALA A 288 1.07 -1.23 -16.93
CA ALA A 288 2.09 -1.93 -16.15
C ALA A 288 1.48 -2.83 -15.06
N MET A 289 0.40 -2.40 -14.41
CA MET A 289 -0.29 -3.21 -13.39
C MET A 289 -1.04 -4.40 -13.97
N VAL A 290 -1.69 -4.23 -15.12
CA VAL A 290 -2.35 -5.33 -15.84
C VAL A 290 -1.32 -6.37 -16.28
N GLU A 291 -0.20 -5.95 -16.87
CA GLU A 291 0.89 -6.85 -17.25
C GLU A 291 1.40 -7.61 -16.02
N ARG A 292 1.69 -6.89 -14.92
CA ARG A 292 2.16 -7.50 -13.66
C ARG A 292 1.17 -8.52 -13.10
N PHE A 293 -0.13 -8.22 -13.11
CA PHE A 293 -1.15 -9.14 -12.64
C PHE A 293 -1.11 -10.47 -13.41
N HIS A 294 -1.00 -10.41 -14.74
CA HIS A 294 -0.97 -11.60 -15.58
C HIS A 294 0.32 -12.40 -15.42
N ILE A 295 1.48 -11.74 -15.30
CA ILE A 295 2.76 -12.40 -15.00
C ILE A 295 2.66 -13.18 -13.68
N GLN A 296 2.08 -12.56 -12.65
CA GLN A 296 1.85 -13.21 -11.36
C GLN A 296 0.89 -14.39 -11.51
N TRP A 297 -0.28 -14.15 -12.10
CA TRP A 297 -1.31 -15.17 -12.28
C TRP A 297 -0.79 -16.42 -13.01
N MET A 298 0.07 -16.24 -14.02
CA MET A 298 0.71 -17.32 -14.76
C MET A 298 1.95 -17.92 -14.05
N GLY A 299 2.42 -17.33 -12.95
CA GLY A 299 3.62 -17.79 -12.24
C GLY A 299 4.94 -17.49 -12.98
N MET A 300 4.91 -16.52 -13.90
CA MET A 300 6.04 -16.20 -14.78
C MET A 300 7.14 -15.37 -14.09
N ASP A 301 6.89 -14.86 -12.88
CA ASP A 301 7.93 -14.23 -12.04
C ASP A 301 9.09 -15.19 -11.71
N SER A 302 8.86 -16.51 -11.83
CA SER A 302 9.90 -17.52 -11.59
C SER A 302 10.96 -17.59 -12.70
N ILE A 303 10.68 -17.03 -13.89
CA ILE A 303 11.60 -17.02 -15.03
C ILE A 303 12.89 -16.27 -14.68
N GLU A 304 12.82 -15.21 -13.86
CA GLU A 304 14.00 -14.39 -13.51
C GLU A 304 15.05 -15.17 -12.72
N THR A 305 14.59 -16.11 -11.91
CA THR A 305 15.43 -16.93 -11.04
C THR A 305 15.59 -18.34 -11.56
N LEU A 306 15.17 -18.59 -12.81
CA LEU A 306 15.23 -19.90 -13.42
C LEU A 306 16.69 -20.25 -13.70
N ASP A 307 17.23 -21.16 -12.92
CA ASP A 307 18.54 -21.74 -13.16
C ASP A 307 18.40 -23.04 -13.96
N ARG A 308 19.19 -23.17 -15.03
CA ARG A 308 19.17 -24.34 -15.91
C ARG A 308 20.59 -24.86 -16.04
N ASP A 309 20.72 -26.18 -15.98
CA ASP A 309 22.01 -26.82 -16.23
C ASP A 309 22.54 -26.42 -17.62
N ALA A 310 23.69 -25.75 -17.63
CA ALA A 310 24.26 -25.19 -18.84
C ALA A 310 24.71 -26.25 -19.86
N THR A 311 24.92 -27.50 -19.42
CA THR A 311 25.28 -28.61 -20.31
C THR A 311 24.04 -29.16 -21.01
N ALA A 312 22.93 -29.30 -20.29
CA ALA A 312 21.66 -29.76 -20.83
C ALA A 312 20.93 -28.68 -21.64
N PHE A 313 21.09 -27.41 -21.28
CA PHE A 313 20.44 -26.27 -21.91
C PHE A 313 21.44 -25.18 -22.34
N PRO A 314 22.35 -25.47 -23.29
CA PRO A 314 23.41 -24.54 -23.69
C PRO A 314 22.90 -23.24 -24.32
N GLY A 315 21.65 -23.23 -24.82
CA GLY A 315 21.00 -22.03 -25.35
C GLY A 315 20.29 -21.17 -24.29
N PHE A 316 20.15 -21.66 -23.06
CA PHE A 316 19.53 -20.88 -21.99
C PHE A 316 20.55 -19.88 -21.44
N SER A 317 20.18 -18.62 -21.49
CA SER A 317 20.99 -17.51 -20.99
C SER A 317 20.09 -16.51 -20.25
N PRO A 318 20.65 -15.64 -19.40
CA PRO A 318 19.89 -14.55 -18.80
C PRO A 318 19.17 -13.67 -19.83
N GLN A 319 19.75 -13.50 -21.02
CA GLN A 319 19.15 -12.75 -22.13
C GLN A 319 17.92 -13.46 -22.69
N VAL A 320 17.96 -14.78 -22.83
CA VAL A 320 16.80 -15.58 -23.26
C VAL A 320 15.70 -15.56 -22.21
N ALA A 321 16.04 -15.71 -20.92
CA ALA A 321 15.08 -15.58 -19.82
C ALA A 321 14.40 -14.20 -19.83
N ASN A 322 15.16 -13.14 -20.08
CA ASN A 322 14.61 -11.80 -20.23
C ASN A 322 13.68 -11.67 -21.45
N ALA A 323 14.08 -12.21 -22.61
CA ALA A 323 13.27 -12.18 -23.82
C ALA A 323 11.94 -12.92 -23.64
N MET A 324 11.94 -14.09 -22.99
CA MET A 324 10.72 -14.83 -22.65
C MET A 324 9.76 -14.00 -21.79
N ARG A 325 10.28 -13.25 -20.82
CA ARG A 325 9.46 -12.38 -19.97
C ARG A 325 8.85 -11.22 -20.76
N GLU A 326 9.65 -10.58 -21.60
CA GLU A 326 9.20 -9.45 -22.41
C GLU A 326 8.19 -9.88 -23.49
N GLU A 327 8.32 -11.08 -24.03
CA GLU A 327 7.31 -11.67 -24.93
C GLU A 327 5.95 -11.81 -24.22
N VAL A 328 5.93 -12.36 -23.00
CA VAL A 328 4.69 -12.49 -22.22
C VAL A 328 4.08 -11.12 -21.91
N ARG A 329 4.91 -10.14 -21.53
CA ARG A 329 4.45 -8.75 -21.30
C ARG A 329 3.83 -8.15 -22.55
N ALA A 330 4.53 -8.23 -23.67
CA ALA A 330 4.07 -7.70 -24.95
C ALA A 330 2.76 -8.37 -25.39
N PHE A 331 2.66 -9.69 -25.25
CA PHE A 331 1.44 -10.45 -25.58
C PHE A 331 0.24 -10.02 -24.72
N VAL A 332 0.41 -9.90 -23.40
CA VAL A 332 -0.65 -9.41 -22.51
C VAL A 332 -1.05 -7.97 -22.86
N GLY A 333 -0.06 -7.12 -23.13
CA GLY A 333 -0.29 -5.73 -23.54
C GLY A 333 -1.12 -5.62 -24.81
N ASP A 334 -0.79 -6.41 -25.84
CA ASP A 334 -1.51 -6.48 -27.12
C ASP A 334 -2.96 -6.96 -26.91
N VAL A 335 -3.15 -8.12 -26.29
CA VAL A 335 -4.48 -8.72 -26.10
C VAL A 335 -5.43 -7.85 -25.29
N VAL A 336 -4.93 -7.15 -24.25
CA VAL A 336 -5.80 -6.38 -23.34
C VAL A 336 -6.07 -4.97 -23.84
N PHE A 337 -5.09 -4.32 -24.49
CA PHE A 337 -5.18 -2.89 -24.82
C PHE A 337 -5.26 -2.58 -26.32
N GLU A 338 -4.85 -3.51 -27.19
CA GLU A 338 -4.76 -3.29 -28.64
C GLU A 338 -5.67 -4.24 -29.45
N GLY A 339 -6.07 -5.38 -28.86
CA GLY A 339 -6.92 -6.42 -29.45
C GLY A 339 -8.43 -6.22 -29.35
#